data_AF-X1PWI8-F1
#
_entry.id   AF-X1PWI8-F1
#
_cell.length_a   1.000
_cell.length_b   1.000
_cell.length_c   1.000
_cell.angle_alpha   90.00
_cell.angle_beta   90.00
_cell.angle_gamma   90.00
#
_symmetry.space_group_name_H-M   'P 1'
#
loop_
_entity.id
_entity.type
_entity.pdbx_description
1 polymer ?
#
loop_
_entity_poly.entity_id
_entity_poly.type
_entity_poly.pdbx_seq_one_letter_code
_entity_poly.pdbx_strand_id
1 'polypeptide(L)'
;AVLGGAGAVLGASTDKAEVGAGPRACPVLWTPDGGQPHRVARTVSASEALKRRKLIVILFGGGTRSSESIGDPAHRYIPKLWNDMVPRGTLFTNMRVEHKVVHPNCAGSIMTGHWEWDDIDWTRPVTHPTIFETYRKARRAPDTATWAFVYASILAKTGESLASGYGRPYAANVVEPPRDLST
;
A
#
# COMPACT_ATOMS: atom_id res chain seq x y z
N ALA A 1 4.43 -34.72 -22.68
CA ALA A 1 3.22 -35.22 -23.35
C ALA A 1 2.01 -34.53 -22.71
N VAL A 2 1.24 -33.82 -23.56
CA VAL A 2 -0.23 -33.67 -23.56
C VAL A 2 -0.89 -33.19 -22.26
N LEU A 3 -1.77 -32.19 -22.17
CA LEU A 3 -2.35 -31.10 -22.98
C LEU A 3 -3.44 -30.54 -22.06
N GLY A 4 -3.77 -29.24 -22.11
CA GLY A 4 -4.97 -28.74 -21.43
C GLY A 4 -4.99 -27.22 -21.26
N GLY A 5 -5.34 -26.52 -22.34
CA GLY A 5 -5.73 -25.12 -22.26
C GLY A 5 -7.19 -24.98 -21.81
N ALA A 6 -7.49 -23.86 -21.13
CA ALA A 6 -8.78 -23.17 -21.17
C ALA A 6 -8.60 -21.81 -20.48
N GLY A 7 -8.90 -20.74 -21.20
CA GLY A 7 -8.98 -19.40 -20.61
C GLY A 7 -10.24 -19.24 -19.77
N ALA A 8 -10.26 -18.23 -18.90
CA ALA A 8 -11.48 -17.57 -18.47
C ALA A 8 -11.18 -16.14 -18.03
N VAL A 9 -11.81 -15.22 -18.74
CA VAL A 9 -11.99 -13.80 -18.41
C VAL A 9 -13.32 -13.66 -17.67
N LEU A 10 -13.37 -12.68 -16.76
CA LEU A 10 -14.52 -12.02 -16.15
C LEU A 10 -15.27 -12.68 -14.97
N GLY A 11 -15.40 -11.88 -13.91
CA GLY A 11 -16.50 -11.89 -12.95
C GLY A 11 -16.79 -10.45 -12.53
N ALA A 12 -17.34 -9.64 -13.45
CA ALA A 12 -17.91 -8.34 -13.12
C ALA A 12 -19.36 -8.56 -12.70
N SER A 13 -19.66 -8.23 -11.43
CA SER A 13 -21.02 -8.20 -10.91
C SER A 13 -21.81 -7.11 -11.63
N THR A 14 -22.86 -7.51 -12.33
CA THR A 14 -23.82 -6.61 -12.98
C THR A 14 -24.79 -6.08 -11.93
N ASP A 15 -24.66 -4.81 -11.55
CA ASP A 15 -25.81 -4.05 -11.05
C ASP A 15 -26.37 -3.23 -12.21
N LYS A 16 -27.51 -3.70 -12.72
CA LYS A 16 -28.41 -2.87 -13.51
C LYS A 16 -29.05 -1.87 -12.54
N ALA A 17 -28.81 -0.58 -12.74
CA ALA A 17 -29.67 0.46 -12.20
C ALA A 17 -29.95 1.47 -13.30
N GLU A 18 -31.24 1.68 -13.51
CA GLU A 18 -31.87 2.40 -14.59
C GLU A 18 -31.48 3.88 -14.64
N VAL A 19 -31.54 4.41 -15.87
CA VAL A 19 -31.44 5.83 -16.18
C VAL A 19 -32.72 6.53 -15.71
N GLY A 20 -32.60 7.50 -14.80
CA GLY A 20 -33.69 8.40 -14.40
C GLY A 20 -33.14 9.73 -13.90
N ALA A 21 -33.27 10.77 -14.71
CA ALA A 21 -32.86 12.14 -14.41
C ALA A 21 -33.94 12.88 -13.57
N GLY A 22 -33.52 13.69 -12.59
CA GLY A 22 -34.38 14.66 -11.90
C GLY A 22 -33.76 15.24 -10.62
N PRO A 23 -33.78 16.57 -10.37
CA PRO A 23 -33.03 17.20 -9.28
C PRO A 23 -33.80 17.29 -7.95
N ARG A 24 -33.03 17.24 -6.85
CA ARG A 24 -33.21 17.88 -5.53
C ARG A 24 -34.61 17.82 -4.88
N ALA A 25 -34.70 17.05 -3.81
CA ALA A 25 -35.31 17.50 -2.55
C ALA A 25 -34.74 16.68 -1.39
N CYS A 26 -34.17 17.34 -0.38
CA CYS A 26 -34.01 16.72 0.93
C CYS A 26 -35.41 16.61 1.54
N PRO A 27 -35.93 15.41 1.87
CA PRO A 27 -37.15 15.35 2.64
C PRO A 27 -36.80 15.71 4.09
N VAL A 28 -37.13 16.93 4.50
CA VAL A 28 -37.28 17.25 5.92
C VAL A 28 -38.54 16.52 6.35
N LEU A 29 -38.37 15.36 6.99
CA LEU A 29 -39.47 14.63 7.60
C LEU A 29 -39.91 15.42 8.85
N TRP A 30 -41.07 16.07 8.78
CA TRP A 30 -41.71 16.66 9.95
C TRP A 30 -42.33 15.53 10.79
N THR A 31 -41.90 15.36 12.03
CA THR A 31 -42.59 14.54 13.02
C THR A 31 -43.48 15.45 13.89
N PRO A 32 -44.72 15.04 14.23
CA PRO A 32 -45.62 15.89 15.03
C PRO A 32 -45.20 16.07 16.50
N ASP A 33 -44.16 15.38 16.94
CA ASP A 33 -43.80 15.30 18.35
C ASP A 33 -42.41 15.91 18.50
N GLY A 34 -42.27 16.95 19.32
CA GLY A 34 -41.07 17.78 19.53
C GLY A 34 -39.85 17.07 20.14
N GLY A 35 -39.48 15.90 19.63
CA GLY A 35 -38.26 15.19 19.95
C GLY A 35 -37.05 15.81 19.25
N GLN A 36 -35.95 15.96 20.00
CA GLN A 36 -34.66 16.40 19.48
C GLN A 36 -34.27 15.59 18.22
N PRO A 37 -33.69 16.22 17.18
CA PRO A 37 -33.30 15.50 15.98
C PRO A 37 -32.22 14.48 16.33
N HIS A 38 -32.61 13.20 16.37
CA HIS A 38 -31.66 12.09 16.42
C HIS A 38 -30.84 12.15 15.12
N ARG A 39 -29.58 12.56 15.25
CA ARG A 39 -28.61 12.62 14.15
C ARG A 39 -28.57 11.23 13.51
N VAL A 40 -29.22 11.08 12.36
CA VAL A 40 -29.11 9.88 11.53
C VAL A 40 -27.63 9.73 11.21
N ALA A 41 -26.99 8.70 11.77
CA ALA A 41 -25.58 8.43 11.51
C ALA A 41 -25.43 8.22 10.01
N ARG A 42 -24.70 9.13 9.36
CA ARG A 42 -24.51 9.08 7.91
C ARG A 42 -23.71 7.82 7.56
N THR A 43 -24.37 6.82 7.00
CA THR A 43 -23.72 5.64 6.44
C THR A 43 -22.81 6.09 5.31
N VAL A 44 -21.51 6.08 5.53
CA VAL A 44 -20.55 6.45 4.50
C VAL A 44 -20.36 5.26 3.58
N SER A 45 -20.47 5.46 2.27
CA SER A 45 -20.23 4.39 1.30
C SER A 45 -18.83 3.79 1.48
N ALA A 46 -18.68 2.50 1.19
CA ALA A 46 -17.40 1.80 1.31
C ALA A 46 -16.28 2.50 0.50
N SER A 47 -16.62 3.08 -0.66
CA SER A 47 -15.73 3.90 -1.50
C SER A 47 -15.25 5.17 -0.78
N GLU A 48 -16.16 5.91 -0.15
CA GLU A 48 -15.80 7.12 0.62
C GLU A 48 -15.03 6.79 1.91
N ALA A 49 -15.31 5.64 2.51
CA ALA A 49 -14.52 5.13 3.64
C ALA A 49 -13.10 4.76 3.18
N LEU A 50 -12.95 4.10 2.04
CA LEU A 50 -11.65 3.77 1.43
C LEU A 50 -10.83 5.02 1.11
N LYS A 51 -11.45 6.09 0.60
CA LYS A 51 -10.77 7.37 0.30
C LYS A 51 -10.15 8.05 1.53
N ARG A 52 -10.61 7.74 2.74
CA ARG A 52 -10.09 8.30 4.00
C ARG A 52 -9.06 7.43 4.70
N ARG A 53 -8.79 6.22 4.19
CA ARG A 53 -7.82 5.31 4.81
C ARG A 53 -6.39 5.81 4.55
N LYS A 54 -5.57 5.72 5.58
CA LYS A 54 -4.12 5.92 5.48
C LYS A 54 -3.47 4.56 5.23
N LEU A 55 -2.48 4.51 4.35
CA LEU A 55 -1.62 3.35 4.16
C LEU A 55 -0.32 3.57 4.93
N ILE A 56 0.08 2.58 5.72
CA ILE A 56 1.37 2.55 6.39
C ILE A 56 2.07 1.29 5.90
N VAL A 57 3.24 1.45 5.30
CA VAL A 57 4.10 0.34 4.88
C VAL A 57 5.28 0.28 5.83
N ILE A 58 5.45 -0.88 6.49
CA ILE A 58 6.55 -1.12 7.42
C ILE A 58 7.44 -2.19 6.77
N LEU A 59 8.69 -1.83 6.53
CA LEU A 59 9.70 -2.75 6.04
C LEU A 59 10.71 -3.02 7.16
N PHE A 60 10.90 -4.28 7.50
CA PHE A 60 11.96 -4.69 8.41
C PHE A 60 13.26 -4.88 7.62
N GLY A 61 14.25 -4.04 7.92
CA GLY A 61 15.57 -4.07 7.27
C GLY A 61 16.49 -5.22 7.71
N GLY A 62 16.01 -6.15 8.54
CA GLY A 62 16.73 -7.34 8.96
C GLY A 62 16.16 -8.57 8.24
N GLY A 63 17.03 -9.36 7.62
CA GLY A 63 16.61 -10.59 6.95
C GLY A 63 16.19 -11.59 8.01
N THR A 64 14.97 -12.12 7.89
CA THR A 64 14.51 -13.22 8.75
C THR A 64 14.46 -14.48 7.91
N ARG A 65 15.05 -15.57 8.37
CA ARG A 65 14.99 -16.84 7.65
C ARG A 65 13.56 -17.39 7.70
N SER A 66 13.13 -18.05 6.64
CA SER A 66 11.82 -18.70 6.61
C SER A 66 11.66 -19.71 7.76
N SER A 67 12.69 -20.53 8.00
CA SER A 67 12.75 -21.51 9.10
C SER A 67 12.73 -20.91 10.51
N GLU A 68 12.93 -19.60 10.64
CA GLU A 68 12.91 -18.85 11.90
C GLU A 68 11.66 -17.95 12.00
N SER A 69 10.73 -18.02 11.04
CA SER A 69 9.53 -17.18 10.99
C SER A 69 8.30 -17.94 10.49
N ILE A 70 7.78 -17.59 9.31
CA ILE A 70 6.54 -18.12 8.73
C ILE A 70 6.67 -19.61 8.37
N GLY A 71 7.89 -20.10 8.16
CA GLY A 71 8.18 -21.50 7.89
C GLY A 71 8.47 -22.34 9.14
N ASP A 72 8.57 -21.76 10.34
CA ASP A 72 8.66 -22.54 11.59
C ASP A 72 7.26 -23.07 11.94
N PRO A 73 7.01 -24.40 11.94
CA PRO A 73 5.68 -24.93 12.25
C PRO A 73 5.17 -24.52 13.63
N ALA A 74 6.08 -24.26 14.58
CA ALA A 74 5.75 -23.83 15.92
C ALA A 74 5.77 -22.29 16.09
N HIS A 75 6.17 -21.53 15.05
CA HIS A 75 6.21 -20.07 15.01
C HIS A 75 6.88 -19.43 16.24
N ARG A 76 7.93 -20.07 16.77
CA ARG A 76 8.47 -19.82 18.13
C ARG A 76 9.06 -18.42 18.29
N TYR A 77 9.64 -17.88 17.22
CA TYR A 77 10.32 -16.58 17.24
C TYR A 77 9.41 -15.41 16.83
N ILE A 78 8.22 -15.69 16.31
CA ILE A 78 7.27 -14.67 15.85
C ILE A 78 5.85 -14.86 16.41
N PRO A 79 5.66 -15.22 17.71
CA PRO A 79 4.36 -15.65 18.23
C PRO A 79 3.29 -14.57 18.11
N LYS A 80 3.67 -13.29 18.17
CA LYS A 80 2.74 -12.15 18.04
C LYS A 80 2.37 -11.85 16.59
N LEU A 81 3.32 -11.96 15.67
CA LEU A 81 3.03 -11.85 14.25
C LEU A 81 2.07 -12.96 13.81
N TRP A 82 2.32 -14.20 14.26
CA TRP A 82 1.51 -15.34 13.90
C TRP A 82 0.13 -15.36 14.58
N ASN A 83 0.06 -15.23 15.90
CA ASN A 83 -1.20 -15.41 16.61
C ASN A 83 -2.09 -14.15 16.62
N ASP A 84 -1.51 -12.95 16.57
CA ASP A 84 -2.27 -11.72 16.74
C ASP A 84 -2.49 -10.99 15.40
N MET A 85 -1.48 -10.97 14.52
CA MET A 85 -1.56 -10.20 13.25
C MET A 85 -2.10 -10.99 12.08
N VAL A 86 -1.61 -12.22 11.84
CA VAL A 86 -2.05 -13.03 10.69
C VAL A 86 -3.59 -13.22 10.66
N PRO A 87 -4.28 -13.52 11.78
CA PRO A 87 -5.74 -13.67 11.77
C PRO A 87 -6.51 -12.37 11.45
N ARG A 88 -5.85 -11.22 11.56
CA ARG A 88 -6.44 -9.89 11.30
C ARG A 88 -6.01 -9.31 9.96
N GLY A 89 -5.19 -10.04 9.19
CA GLY A 89 -4.58 -9.57 7.97
C GLY A 89 -4.60 -10.62 6.86
N THR A 90 -3.75 -10.40 5.87
CA THR A 90 -3.53 -11.35 4.78
C THR A 90 -2.07 -11.71 4.76
N LEU A 91 -1.79 -13.01 4.86
CA LEU A 91 -0.44 -13.55 4.78
C LEU A 91 -0.19 -14.12 3.39
N PHE A 92 0.87 -13.66 2.74
CA PHE A 92 1.35 -14.20 1.47
C PHE A 92 2.45 -15.23 1.74
N THR A 93 2.14 -16.51 1.60
CA THR A 93 3.10 -17.61 1.87
C THR A 93 3.83 -18.10 0.63
N ASN A 94 3.29 -17.84 -0.56
CA ASN A 94 3.88 -18.25 -1.84
C ASN A 94 4.74 -17.12 -2.45
N MET A 95 5.78 -16.69 -1.73
CA MET A 95 6.76 -15.74 -2.26
C MET A 95 7.92 -16.50 -2.87
N ARG A 96 8.14 -16.33 -4.17
CA ARG A 96 9.29 -16.90 -4.88
C ARG A 96 10.41 -15.86 -4.89
N VAL A 97 11.61 -16.31 -4.59
CA VAL A 97 12.84 -15.53 -4.74
C VAL A 97 13.58 -16.13 -5.91
N GLU A 98 13.69 -15.39 -7.02
CA GLU A 98 14.30 -15.90 -8.25
C GLU A 98 15.76 -15.46 -8.42
N HIS A 99 16.16 -14.39 -7.72
CA HIS A 99 17.48 -13.78 -7.80
C HIS A 99 18.01 -13.40 -6.41
N LYS A 100 19.21 -12.80 -6.37
CA LYS A 100 19.84 -12.36 -5.12
C LYS A 100 18.94 -11.38 -4.38
N VAL A 101 18.68 -11.69 -3.11
CA VAL A 101 17.88 -10.84 -2.22
C VAL A 101 18.82 -10.03 -1.35
N VAL A 102 18.81 -8.72 -1.54
CA VAL A 102 19.42 -7.77 -0.61
C VAL A 102 18.35 -6.78 -0.16
N HIS A 103 18.52 -6.23 1.05
CA HIS A 103 17.56 -5.31 1.67
C HIS A 103 17.02 -4.23 0.72
N PRO A 104 17.87 -3.52 -0.03
CA PRO A 104 17.36 -2.43 -0.83
C PRO A 104 16.58 -2.93 -2.07
N ASN A 105 16.97 -4.04 -2.69
CA ASN A 105 16.21 -4.66 -3.79
C ASN A 105 14.77 -5.02 -3.36
N CYS A 106 14.61 -5.59 -2.16
CA CYS A 106 13.30 -5.85 -1.58
C CYS A 106 12.51 -4.56 -1.35
N ALA A 107 13.17 -3.54 -0.79
CA ALA A 107 12.55 -2.25 -0.55
C ALA A 107 12.04 -1.62 -1.85
N GLY A 108 12.91 -1.56 -2.86
CA GLY A 108 12.56 -1.11 -4.21
C GLY A 108 11.36 -1.87 -4.75
N SER A 109 11.39 -3.20 -4.69
CA SER A 109 10.31 -4.05 -5.22
C SER A 109 8.98 -3.81 -4.52
N ILE A 110 8.97 -3.61 -3.20
CA ILE A 110 7.75 -3.29 -2.45
C ILE A 110 7.27 -1.87 -2.79
N MET A 111 8.18 -0.92 -2.97
CA MET A 111 7.82 0.47 -3.29
C MET A 111 7.29 0.62 -4.71
N THR A 112 7.79 -0.14 -5.69
CA THR A 112 7.41 -0.01 -7.11
C THR A 112 6.37 -1.04 -7.54
N GLY A 113 6.27 -2.17 -6.86
CA GLY A 113 5.49 -3.32 -7.31
C GLY A 113 6.13 -4.09 -8.47
N HIS A 114 7.35 -3.72 -8.87
CA HIS A 114 8.14 -4.42 -9.88
C HIS A 114 9.21 -5.29 -9.20
N TRP A 115 9.65 -6.34 -9.87
CA TRP A 115 10.84 -7.07 -9.42
C TRP A 115 12.07 -6.21 -9.69
N GLU A 116 12.63 -5.65 -8.62
CA GLU A 116 13.85 -4.85 -8.65
C GLU A 116 15.03 -5.77 -8.28
N TRP A 117 15.73 -6.32 -9.28
CA TRP A 117 16.87 -7.25 -9.13
C TRP A 117 18.08 -6.80 -9.96
N ASP A 118 19.27 -7.27 -9.57
CA ASP A 118 20.62 -7.00 -10.12
C ASP A 118 21.03 -5.51 -10.30
N ASP A 119 22.19 -5.14 -9.77
CA ASP A 119 22.91 -3.88 -10.04
C ASP A 119 22.13 -2.56 -9.94
N ILE A 120 21.15 -2.48 -9.03
CA ILE A 120 20.50 -1.20 -8.72
C ILE A 120 21.51 -0.28 -8.04
N ASP A 121 21.77 0.85 -8.70
CA ASP A 121 22.52 1.95 -8.11
C ASP A 121 21.64 2.70 -7.10
N TRP A 122 21.81 2.36 -5.83
CA TRP A 122 21.07 2.94 -4.72
C TRP A 122 21.38 4.42 -4.44
N THR A 123 22.36 4.98 -5.14
CA THR A 123 22.57 6.44 -5.12
C THR A 123 21.56 7.16 -6.02
N ARG A 124 20.82 6.42 -6.85
CA ARG A 124 19.84 6.92 -7.81
C ARG A 124 18.40 6.51 -7.42
N PRO A 125 17.40 7.28 -7.88
CA PRO A 125 15.99 6.87 -7.77
C PRO A 125 15.72 5.54 -8.49
N VAL A 126 14.66 4.84 -8.07
CA VAL A 126 14.25 3.56 -8.69
C VAL A 126 13.75 3.77 -10.12
N THR A 127 13.79 2.73 -10.96
CA THR A 127 13.43 2.86 -12.37
C THR A 127 11.92 3.03 -12.58
N HIS A 128 11.11 2.34 -11.78
CA HIS A 128 9.66 2.28 -11.93
C HIS A 128 8.93 3.23 -10.95
N PRO A 129 7.71 3.71 -11.28
CA PRO A 129 6.95 4.59 -10.41
C PRO A 129 6.73 3.94 -9.04
N THR A 130 7.00 4.71 -7.99
CA THR A 130 6.74 4.27 -6.62
C THR A 130 5.26 4.38 -6.27
N ILE A 131 4.86 3.69 -5.21
CA ILE A 131 3.51 3.77 -4.63
C ILE A 131 3.19 5.21 -4.20
N PHE A 132 4.18 5.97 -3.73
CA PHE A 132 4.02 7.37 -3.34
C PHE A 132 3.65 8.23 -4.54
N GLU A 133 4.41 8.08 -5.62
CA GLU A 133 4.23 8.86 -6.83
C GLU A 133 2.91 8.51 -7.52
N THR A 134 2.58 7.22 -7.59
CA THR A 134 1.31 6.73 -8.12
C THR A 134 0.13 7.28 -7.33
N TYR A 135 0.20 7.25 -6.00
CA TYR A 135 -0.82 7.82 -5.13
C TYR A 135 -0.96 9.33 -5.33
N ARG A 136 0.14 10.09 -5.23
CA ARG A 136 0.11 11.55 -5.32
C ARG A 136 -0.38 12.03 -6.68
N LYS A 137 0.07 11.40 -7.76
CA LYS A 137 -0.38 11.72 -9.12
C LYS A 137 -1.85 11.38 -9.34
N ALA A 138 -2.29 10.16 -8.98
CA ALA A 138 -3.67 9.73 -9.20
C ALA A 138 -4.69 10.54 -8.37
N ARG A 139 -4.30 11.00 -7.18
CA ARG A 139 -5.17 11.76 -6.28
C ARG A 139 -4.97 13.27 -6.31
N ARG A 140 -4.01 13.76 -7.10
CA ARG A 140 -3.56 15.16 -7.07
C ARG A 140 -3.26 15.61 -5.63
N ALA A 141 -2.64 14.73 -4.86
CA ALA A 141 -2.41 14.95 -3.44
C ALA A 141 -1.24 15.93 -3.23
N PRO A 142 -1.29 16.76 -2.18
CA PRO A 142 -0.21 17.68 -1.85
C PRO A 142 1.09 16.92 -1.52
N ASP A 143 2.20 17.64 -1.51
CA ASP A 143 3.51 17.14 -1.10
C ASP A 143 3.52 16.55 0.31
N THR A 144 2.80 17.16 1.25
CA THR A 144 2.67 16.69 2.63
C THR A 144 1.88 15.38 2.81
N ALA A 145 1.34 14.80 1.73
CA ALA A 145 0.50 13.60 1.81
C ALA A 145 1.28 12.29 1.92
N THR A 146 2.58 12.27 1.60
CA THR A 146 3.41 11.05 1.61
C THR A 146 4.76 11.30 2.26
N TRP A 147 5.18 10.36 3.11
CA TRP A 147 6.41 10.42 3.89
C TRP A 147 7.10 9.06 3.90
N ALA A 148 8.42 9.07 3.83
CA ALA A 148 9.28 7.92 3.97
C ALA A 148 10.28 8.19 5.11
N PHE A 149 10.16 7.43 6.19
CA PHE A 149 11.11 7.45 7.30
C PHE A 149 12.10 6.31 7.06
N VAL A 150 13.33 6.64 6.70
CA VAL A 150 14.33 5.66 6.27
C VAL A 150 15.46 5.62 7.29
N TYR A 151 15.61 4.48 7.96
CA TYR A 151 16.72 4.29 8.91
C TYR A 151 18.06 4.13 8.18
N ALA A 152 18.07 3.39 7.08
CA ALA A 152 19.26 3.19 6.27
C ALA A 152 19.24 4.20 5.10
N SER A 153 20.26 5.07 5.04
CA SER A 153 20.39 6.11 4.01
C SER A 153 20.41 5.56 2.57
N ILE A 154 20.84 4.31 2.39
CA ILE A 154 20.77 3.60 1.10
C ILE A 154 19.33 3.51 0.53
N LEU A 155 18.30 3.64 1.37
CA LEU A 155 16.90 3.63 0.97
C LEU A 155 16.33 5.03 0.71
N ALA A 156 17.09 6.11 0.93
CA ALA A 156 16.57 7.47 0.79
C ALA A 156 16.05 7.78 -0.63
N LYS A 157 16.56 7.06 -1.64
CA LYS A 157 16.13 7.22 -3.04
C LYS A 157 14.94 6.38 -3.45
N THR A 158 14.41 5.49 -2.59
CA THR A 158 13.23 4.67 -2.92
C THR A 158 11.91 5.42 -2.84
N GLY A 159 11.92 6.70 -2.45
CA GLY A 159 10.75 7.58 -2.44
C GLY A 159 10.47 8.27 -3.78
N GLU A 160 11.34 8.11 -4.78
CA GLU A 160 11.32 8.77 -6.08
C GLU A 160 11.68 7.76 -7.18
N SER A 161 11.20 7.98 -8.41
CA SER A 161 11.57 7.20 -9.58
C SER A 161 12.09 8.02 -10.76
N LEU A 162 12.72 7.33 -11.71
CA LEU A 162 13.16 7.86 -13.01
C LEU A 162 12.09 7.70 -14.11
N ALA A 163 10.90 7.21 -13.78
CA ALA A 163 9.86 6.92 -14.75
C ALA A 163 9.28 8.20 -15.38
N SER A 164 9.06 8.16 -16.69
CA SER A 164 8.52 9.31 -17.43
C SER A 164 7.16 9.76 -16.85
N GLY A 165 7.06 11.07 -16.59
CA GLY A 165 5.86 11.67 -15.98
C GLY A 165 5.72 11.41 -14.47
N TYR A 166 6.71 10.81 -13.82
CA TYR A 166 6.84 10.68 -12.37
C TYR A 166 8.12 11.41 -11.91
N GLY A 167 8.66 11.06 -10.73
CA GLY A 167 9.84 11.68 -10.15
C GLY A 167 9.51 12.71 -9.06
N ARG A 168 10.48 13.56 -8.75
CA ARG A 168 10.45 14.58 -7.69
C ARG A 168 9.11 15.30 -7.45
N PRO A 169 8.33 15.73 -8.46
CA PRO A 169 7.04 16.39 -8.21
C PRO A 169 6.04 15.54 -7.41
N TYR A 170 6.14 14.21 -7.51
CA TYR A 170 5.25 13.25 -6.86
C TYR A 170 5.94 12.38 -5.81
N ALA A 171 7.25 12.57 -5.59
CA ALA A 171 8.04 11.79 -4.64
C ALA A 171 7.57 11.96 -3.19
N ALA A 172 7.96 11.03 -2.32
CA ALA A 172 7.75 11.16 -0.87
C ALA A 172 8.71 12.16 -0.23
N ASN A 173 8.27 12.79 0.86
CA ASN A 173 9.20 13.50 1.74
C ASN A 173 10.04 12.46 2.50
N VAL A 174 11.36 12.58 2.44
CA VAL A 174 12.27 11.62 3.05
C VAL A 174 12.84 12.20 4.34
N VAL A 175 12.77 11.41 5.41
CA VAL A 175 13.38 11.72 6.71
C VAL A 175 14.41 10.65 7.00
N GLU A 176 15.67 11.06 7.04
CA GLU A 176 16.82 10.24 7.44
C GLU A 176 17.17 10.52 8.92
N PRO A 177 17.75 9.54 9.65
CA PRO A 177 18.31 9.82 10.96
C PRO A 177 19.45 10.85 10.86
N PRO A 178 19.71 11.63 11.93
CA PRO A 178 20.85 12.54 11.98
C PRO A 178 22.15 11.80 11.70
N ARG A 179 22.98 12.36 10.82
CA ARG A 179 24.31 11.84 10.53
C ARG A 179 25.33 12.42 11.52
N ASP A 180 25.18 12.18 12.82
CA ASP A 180 26.20 12.54 13.82
C ASP A 180 26.07 11.68 15.09
N LEU A 181 27.06 10.80 15.32
CA LEU A 181 27.38 10.25 16.65
C LEU A 181 28.89 10.40 16.96
N SER A 182 29.58 11.34 16.32
CA SER A 182 30.99 11.63 16.60
C SER A 182 31.24 13.15 16.64
N THR A 183 31.04 13.72 17.83
CA THR A 183 31.82 14.86 18.33
C THR A 183 32.42 14.45 19.66
#